data_AF-A0A7R6XY54-F1
#
_entry.id   AF-A0A7R6XY54-F1
#
_cell.length_a   1.000
_cell.length_b   1.000
_cell.length_c   1.000
_cell.angle_alpha   90.00
_cell.angle_beta   90.00
_cell.angle_gamma   90.00
#
_symmetry.space_group_name_H-M   'P 1'
#
loop_
_entity.id
_entity.type
_entity.pdbx_description
1 polymer ?
#
loop_
_entity_poly.entity_id
_entity_poly.type
_entity_poly.pdbx_seq_one_letter_code
_entity_poly.pdbx_strand_id
1 'polypeptide(L)'
;MRLGNNAASIWKEMREGRSAIRPMVTSALHEMKGTVGTEIKELPEHDIGRNQLVSMDRHSLLAVLAAREAMQHAGLSCDKGNPYRFGATVGVCGWGWGTVEETYRDLLLGGAKRAGIYTAPRGLPSAAASQVSVSLGLRGPVFAIASACASANHAIASAADQIKLGRADVMLAGGAEAPLVCLQMKAWEAMRALAPDTCRPFSDRKGVVIGEGAGMACWKAMSMPPCAVPQSLPRSQASAFPATPSTSSRRLSRGRRPRSALALPTPG
;
A
#
# COMPACT_ATOMS: atom_id res chain seq x y z
N MET A 1 -22.31 -11.01 -5.40
CA MET A 1 -22.65 -10.93 -3.97
C MET A 1 -21.36 -10.98 -3.18
N ARG A 2 -21.02 -9.88 -2.50
CA ARG A 2 -19.90 -9.77 -1.55
C ARG A 2 -20.42 -9.98 -0.13
N LEU A 3 -19.53 -10.23 0.84
CA LEU A 3 -19.90 -10.38 2.25
C LEU A 3 -20.41 -9.06 2.87
N GLY A 4 -20.19 -7.91 2.25
CA GLY A 4 -20.69 -6.61 2.71
C GLY A 4 -19.85 -5.44 2.18
N ASN A 5 -20.27 -4.22 2.50
CA ASN A 5 -19.68 -2.97 1.98
C ASN A 5 -19.03 -2.13 3.08
N ASN A 6 -19.27 -2.51 4.33
CA ASN A 6 -18.84 -1.83 5.54
C ASN A 6 -18.74 -2.89 6.66
N ALA A 7 -18.04 -2.58 7.73
CA ALA A 7 -17.78 -3.48 8.85
C ALA A 7 -19.06 -4.07 9.45
N ALA A 8 -20.12 -3.27 9.59
CA ALA A 8 -21.39 -3.71 10.18
C ALA A 8 -22.11 -4.76 9.32
N SER A 9 -22.20 -4.53 8.00
CA SER A 9 -22.80 -5.49 7.05
C SER A 9 -21.97 -6.77 6.97
N ILE A 10 -20.64 -6.66 6.86
CA ILE A 10 -19.74 -7.81 6.85
C ILE A 10 -19.93 -8.65 8.12
N TRP A 11 -19.96 -8.00 9.30
CA TRP A 11 -20.17 -8.69 10.57
C TRP A 11 -21.51 -9.43 10.63
N LYS A 12 -22.59 -8.78 10.18
CA LYS A 12 -23.91 -9.40 10.10
C LYS A 12 -23.88 -10.67 9.25
N GLU A 13 -23.29 -10.58 8.06
CA GLU A 13 -23.28 -11.66 7.07
C GLU A 13 -22.39 -12.83 7.53
N MET A 14 -21.27 -12.53 8.21
CA MET A 14 -20.43 -13.53 8.88
C MET A 14 -21.19 -14.27 9.98
N ARG A 15 -21.95 -13.56 10.82
CA ARG A 15 -22.77 -14.17 11.88
C ARG A 15 -23.85 -15.09 11.35
N GLU A 16 -24.35 -14.81 10.15
CA GLU A 16 -25.37 -15.62 9.47
C GLU A 16 -24.75 -16.76 8.64
N GLY A 17 -23.43 -16.95 8.68
CA GLY A 17 -22.73 -18.05 8.00
C GLY A 17 -22.72 -17.92 6.47
N ARG A 18 -22.90 -16.72 5.92
CA ARG A 18 -22.91 -16.52 4.46
C ARG A 18 -21.51 -16.55 3.87
N SER A 19 -21.34 -17.30 2.80
CA SER A 19 -20.09 -17.38 2.04
C SER A 19 -20.10 -16.42 0.84
N ALA A 20 -19.05 -15.60 0.73
CA ALA A 20 -18.78 -14.75 -0.43
C ALA A 20 -17.96 -15.45 -1.53
N ILE A 21 -17.57 -16.71 -1.35
CA ILE A 21 -16.76 -17.45 -2.33
C ILE A 21 -17.60 -17.74 -3.57
N ARG A 22 -17.17 -17.27 -4.74
CA ARG A 22 -17.88 -17.43 -6.01
C ARG A 22 -16.90 -17.59 -7.16
N PRO A 23 -17.36 -18.07 -8.32
CA PRO A 23 -16.58 -17.97 -9.55
C PRO A 23 -16.15 -16.52 -9.81
N MET A 24 -14.85 -16.32 -9.99
CA MET A 24 -14.24 -15.05 -10.39
C MET A 24 -14.59 -14.78 -11.85
N VAL A 25 -14.89 -13.52 -12.16
CA VAL A 25 -15.38 -13.11 -13.50
C VAL A 25 -14.43 -12.10 -14.15
N THR A 26 -13.28 -11.83 -13.53
CA THR A 26 -12.28 -10.91 -14.04
C THR A 26 -11.71 -11.45 -15.35
N SER A 27 -11.85 -10.69 -16.43
CA SER A 27 -11.50 -11.08 -17.81
C SER A 27 -10.05 -11.51 -18.01
N ALA A 28 -9.14 -11.07 -17.14
CA ALA A 28 -7.73 -11.44 -17.16
C ALA A 28 -7.44 -12.88 -16.71
N LEU A 29 -8.45 -13.61 -16.19
CA LEU A 29 -8.30 -14.93 -15.56
C LEU A 29 -8.82 -16.09 -16.41
N HIS A 30 -9.10 -15.88 -17.72
CA HIS A 30 -9.84 -16.82 -18.58
C HIS A 30 -9.24 -18.24 -18.72
N GLU A 31 -8.00 -18.49 -18.28
CA GLU A 31 -7.32 -19.79 -18.43
C GLU A 31 -6.77 -20.38 -17.11
N MET A 32 -7.45 -20.26 -15.97
CA MET A 32 -6.95 -20.78 -14.67
C MET A 32 -7.64 -22.07 -14.20
N LYS A 33 -6.84 -23.01 -13.66
CA LYS A 33 -7.33 -24.16 -12.88
C LYS A 33 -7.58 -23.71 -11.44
N GLY A 34 -8.82 -23.34 -11.15
CA GLY A 34 -9.23 -22.74 -9.87
C GLY A 34 -9.96 -21.44 -10.14
N THR A 35 -11.28 -21.53 -10.22
CA THR A 35 -12.12 -20.41 -10.69
C THR A 35 -12.76 -19.64 -9.56
N VAL A 36 -12.55 -20.02 -8.30
CA VAL A 36 -13.23 -19.41 -7.16
C VAL A 36 -12.35 -18.41 -6.40
N GLY A 37 -12.98 -17.34 -5.92
CA GLY A 37 -12.35 -16.28 -5.15
C GLY A 37 -13.38 -15.44 -4.40
N THR A 38 -12.91 -14.43 -3.66
CA THR A 38 -13.78 -13.43 -3.02
C THR A 38 -13.48 -12.04 -3.57
N GLU A 39 -13.99 -11.77 -4.77
CA GLU A 39 -13.86 -10.50 -5.49
C GLU A 39 -14.87 -9.45 -4.99
N ILE A 40 -14.43 -8.20 -4.82
CA ILE A 40 -15.27 -7.04 -4.53
C ILE A 40 -15.76 -6.44 -5.85
N LYS A 41 -16.85 -6.99 -6.39
CA LYS A 41 -17.38 -6.57 -7.71
C LYS A 41 -17.86 -5.13 -7.76
N GLU A 42 -18.49 -4.68 -6.68
CA GLU A 42 -18.99 -3.31 -6.54
C GLU A 42 -18.27 -2.68 -5.36
N LEU A 43 -17.80 -1.45 -5.52
CA LEU A 43 -17.24 -0.68 -4.40
C LEU A 43 -18.37 -0.01 -3.61
N PRO A 44 -18.18 0.33 -2.32
CA PRO A 44 -19.10 1.23 -1.64
C PRO A 44 -19.13 2.60 -2.36
N GLU A 45 -20.27 3.29 -2.30
CA GLU A 45 -20.35 4.67 -2.76
C GLU A 45 -19.34 5.54 -2.01
N HIS A 46 -18.67 6.43 -2.74
CA HIS A 46 -17.65 7.31 -2.19
C HIS A 46 -17.54 8.61 -2.97
N ASP A 47 -17.12 9.67 -2.30
CA ASP A 47 -16.94 11.01 -2.85
C ASP A 47 -15.50 11.32 -3.29
N ILE A 48 -14.65 10.28 -3.44
CA ILE A 48 -13.27 10.44 -3.88
C ILE A 48 -13.23 11.02 -5.30
N GLY A 49 -12.72 12.23 -5.42
CA GLY A 49 -12.65 12.94 -6.70
C GLY A 49 -11.75 12.24 -7.72
N ARG A 50 -12.08 12.43 -9.01
CA ARG A 50 -11.36 11.82 -10.14
C ARG A 50 -9.85 12.07 -10.10
N ASN A 51 -9.43 13.28 -9.70
CA ASN A 51 -8.02 13.66 -9.60
C ASN A 51 -7.26 12.85 -8.55
N GLN A 52 -7.93 12.40 -7.49
CA GLN A 52 -7.31 11.54 -6.50
C GLN A 52 -7.30 10.08 -6.98
N LEU A 53 -8.41 9.60 -7.56
CA LEU A 53 -8.54 8.22 -8.06
C LEU A 53 -7.46 7.85 -9.07
N VAL A 54 -7.07 8.76 -9.99
CA VAL A 54 -6.02 8.49 -10.99
C VAL A 54 -4.66 8.18 -10.37
N SER A 55 -4.44 8.53 -9.10
CA SER A 55 -3.20 8.28 -8.36
C SER A 55 -3.25 7.03 -7.47
N MET A 56 -4.37 6.28 -7.48
CA MET A 56 -4.56 5.09 -6.65
C MET A 56 -4.53 3.80 -7.47
N ASP A 57 -3.87 2.77 -6.94
CA ASP A 57 -4.19 1.39 -7.31
C ASP A 57 -5.40 0.89 -6.51
N ARG A 58 -5.99 -0.25 -6.91
CA ARG A 58 -7.15 -0.86 -6.26
C ARG A 58 -6.93 -1.10 -4.77
N HIS A 59 -5.77 -1.61 -4.36
CA HIS A 59 -5.49 -1.83 -2.93
C HIS A 59 -5.45 -0.51 -2.14
N SER A 60 -4.96 0.58 -2.75
CA SER A 60 -4.90 1.91 -2.13
C SER A 60 -6.29 2.52 -1.98
N LEU A 61 -7.14 2.35 -3.00
CA LEU A 61 -8.54 2.76 -2.94
C LEU A 61 -9.29 2.05 -1.80
N LEU A 62 -9.15 0.73 -1.71
CA LEU A 62 -9.76 -0.06 -0.63
C LEU A 62 -9.26 0.39 0.75
N ALA A 63 -7.96 0.67 0.89
CA ALA A 63 -7.39 1.20 2.12
C ALA A 63 -8.01 2.54 2.54
N VAL A 64 -8.17 3.47 1.59
CA VAL A 64 -8.78 4.78 1.85
C VAL A 64 -10.24 4.65 2.27
N LEU A 65 -11.00 3.79 1.62
CA LEU A 65 -12.42 3.56 1.96
C LEU A 65 -12.56 3.01 3.38
N ALA A 66 -11.78 1.97 3.72
CA ALA A 66 -11.77 1.41 5.07
C ALA A 66 -11.28 2.41 6.13
N ALA A 67 -10.27 3.24 5.80
CA ALA A 67 -9.74 4.24 6.73
C ALA A 67 -10.75 5.34 7.03
N ARG A 68 -11.48 5.81 6.01
CA ARG A 68 -12.57 6.77 6.16
C ARG A 68 -13.70 6.20 7.02
N GLU A 69 -14.09 4.96 6.75
CA GLU A 69 -15.10 4.27 7.56
C GLU A 69 -14.65 4.18 9.04
N ALA A 70 -13.40 3.79 9.29
CA ALA A 70 -12.86 3.68 10.65
C ALA A 70 -12.82 5.03 11.40
N MET A 71 -12.41 6.11 10.73
CA MET A 71 -12.42 7.46 11.31
C MET A 71 -13.83 7.94 11.60
N GLN A 72 -14.76 7.71 10.67
CA GLN A 72 -16.17 8.06 10.85
C GLN A 72 -16.78 7.29 12.03
N HIS A 73 -16.54 5.99 12.12
CA HIS A 73 -17.01 5.16 13.22
C HIS A 73 -16.43 5.59 14.57
N ALA A 74 -15.16 6.06 14.60
CA ALA A 74 -14.54 6.60 15.80
C ALA A 74 -15.00 8.03 16.15
N GLY A 75 -15.74 8.71 15.27
CA GLY A 75 -16.12 10.12 15.44
C GLY A 75 -14.93 11.08 15.45
N LEU A 76 -13.81 10.70 14.82
CA LEU A 76 -12.57 11.49 14.79
C LEU A 76 -12.40 12.18 13.43
N SER A 77 -11.79 13.36 13.46
CA SER A 77 -11.39 14.11 12.26
C SER A 77 -10.10 14.85 12.55
N CYS A 78 -9.20 14.85 11.56
CA CYS A 78 -7.92 15.55 11.63
C CYS A 78 -8.10 17.07 11.58
N ASP A 79 -9.16 17.55 10.93
CA ASP A 79 -9.45 18.99 10.81
C ASP A 79 -9.79 19.61 12.17
N LYS A 80 -10.32 18.80 13.08
CA LYS A 80 -10.66 19.21 14.45
C LYS A 80 -9.51 18.99 15.46
N GLY A 81 -8.37 18.45 15.01
CA GLY A 81 -7.25 18.07 15.86
C GLY A 81 -5.90 18.58 15.34
N ASN A 82 -4.81 18.12 15.95
CA ASN A 82 -3.46 18.39 15.44
C ASN A 82 -3.07 17.29 14.43
N PRO A 83 -3.03 17.55 13.11
CA PRO A 83 -2.76 16.52 12.10
C PRO A 83 -1.38 15.85 12.26
N TYR A 84 -0.42 16.50 12.91
CA TYR A 84 0.90 15.92 13.21
C TYR A 84 0.87 14.84 14.30
N ARG A 85 -0.25 14.71 15.01
CA ARG A 85 -0.50 13.67 16.02
C ARG A 85 -1.39 12.54 15.51
N PHE A 86 -1.81 12.62 14.25
CA PHE A 86 -2.58 11.59 13.57
C PHE A 86 -1.68 10.88 12.56
N GLY A 87 -1.53 9.57 12.71
CA GLY A 87 -0.73 8.73 11.83
C GLY A 87 -1.49 7.52 11.30
N ALA A 88 -0.84 6.75 10.43
CA ALA A 88 -1.38 5.51 9.89
C ALA A 88 -0.28 4.49 9.59
N THR A 89 -0.52 3.25 10.01
CA THR A 89 0.29 2.10 9.60
C THR A 89 -0.59 1.16 8.79
N VAL A 90 -0.26 0.95 7.52
CA VAL A 90 -1.08 0.11 6.64
C VAL A 90 -0.33 -1.16 6.26
N GLY A 91 -0.88 -2.29 6.65
CA GLY A 91 -0.39 -3.61 6.26
C GLY A 91 -0.71 -3.91 4.80
N VAL A 92 0.31 -4.29 4.03
CA VAL A 92 0.17 -4.72 2.63
C VAL A 92 1.02 -5.97 2.43
N CYS A 93 0.61 -6.90 1.56
CA CYS A 93 1.44 -8.04 1.21
C CYS A 93 2.26 -7.74 -0.06
N GLY A 94 1.71 -6.93 -0.96
CA GLY A 94 2.31 -6.68 -2.27
C GLY A 94 2.33 -5.24 -2.72
N TRP A 95 2.52 -5.11 -4.03
CA TRP A 95 2.51 -3.88 -4.80
C TRP A 95 1.10 -3.59 -5.31
N GLY A 96 0.89 -2.44 -5.93
CA GLY A 96 -0.28 -2.18 -6.78
C GLY A 96 -0.27 -3.07 -8.02
N TRP A 97 -0.64 -4.33 -7.85
CA TRP A 97 -0.49 -5.38 -8.87
C TRP A 97 -1.27 -5.08 -10.15
N GLY A 98 -2.45 -4.45 -10.03
CA GLY A 98 -3.23 -4.01 -11.19
C GLY A 98 -2.43 -3.02 -12.04
N THR A 99 -1.90 -1.97 -11.41
CA THR A 99 -1.07 -0.97 -12.08
C THR A 99 0.19 -1.58 -12.70
N VAL A 100 0.86 -2.48 -11.98
CA VAL A 100 2.09 -3.13 -12.46
C VAL A 100 1.80 -3.98 -13.70
N GLU A 101 0.76 -4.80 -13.66
CA GLU A 101 0.36 -5.67 -14.77
C GLU A 101 -0.09 -4.85 -16.00
N GLU A 102 -0.95 -3.84 -15.79
CA GLU A 102 -1.40 -2.92 -16.85
C GLU A 102 -0.20 -2.21 -17.51
N THR A 103 0.69 -1.63 -16.72
CA THR A 103 1.84 -0.89 -17.26
C THR A 103 2.79 -1.81 -18.02
N TYR A 104 3.02 -3.03 -17.50
CA TYR A 104 3.88 -4.00 -18.17
C TYR A 104 3.29 -4.44 -19.52
N ARG A 105 1.98 -4.71 -19.55
CA ARG A 105 1.25 -5.04 -20.78
C ARG A 105 1.35 -3.90 -21.80
N ASP A 106 1.11 -2.66 -21.39
CA ASP A 106 1.16 -1.51 -22.29
C ASP A 106 2.55 -1.29 -22.89
N LEU A 107 3.61 -1.43 -22.08
CA LEU A 107 4.98 -1.24 -22.52
C LEU A 107 5.48 -2.35 -23.45
N LEU A 108 5.24 -3.62 -23.09
CA LEU A 108 5.85 -4.75 -23.82
C LEU A 108 4.97 -5.30 -24.93
N LEU A 109 3.66 -5.22 -24.80
CA LEU A 109 2.70 -5.77 -25.76
C LEU A 109 1.94 -4.66 -26.50
N GLY A 110 1.62 -3.56 -25.81
CA GLY A 110 0.86 -2.43 -26.35
C GLY A 110 1.69 -1.41 -27.13
N GLY A 111 3.02 -1.51 -27.13
CA GLY A 111 3.92 -0.60 -27.84
C GLY A 111 4.05 0.80 -27.23
N ALA A 112 3.62 0.99 -25.97
CA ALA A 112 3.80 2.26 -25.28
C ALA A 112 5.29 2.55 -25.07
N LYS A 113 5.72 3.78 -25.37
CA LYS A 113 7.13 4.20 -25.23
C LYS A 113 7.53 4.56 -23.79
N ARG A 114 6.56 4.80 -22.91
CA ARG A 114 6.78 5.22 -21.52
C ARG A 114 5.62 4.77 -20.61
N ALA A 115 5.95 4.55 -19.34
CA ALA A 115 4.96 4.32 -18.29
C ALA A 115 4.15 5.60 -17.99
N GLY A 116 2.97 5.42 -17.40
CA GLY A 116 2.18 6.52 -16.87
C GLY A 116 2.87 7.21 -15.69
N ILE A 117 2.63 8.51 -15.51
CA ILE A 117 3.26 9.29 -14.43
C ILE A 117 2.91 8.75 -13.04
N TYR A 118 1.75 8.12 -12.89
CA TYR A 118 1.29 7.55 -11.63
C TYR A 118 1.69 6.08 -11.44
N THR A 119 2.36 5.44 -12.40
CA THR A 119 2.74 4.02 -12.28
C THR A 119 3.54 3.76 -10.99
N ALA A 120 4.59 4.55 -10.75
CA ALA A 120 5.41 4.41 -9.55
C ALA A 120 4.62 4.68 -8.25
N PRO A 121 3.95 5.84 -8.06
CA PRO A 121 3.23 6.09 -6.82
C PRO A 121 2.00 5.20 -6.60
N ARG A 122 1.41 4.60 -7.65
CA ARG A 122 0.34 3.59 -7.53
C ARG A 122 0.88 2.19 -7.22
N GLY A 123 2.03 1.84 -7.78
CA GLY A 123 2.60 0.50 -7.67
C GLY A 123 3.29 0.23 -6.34
N LEU A 124 3.88 1.24 -5.69
CA LEU A 124 4.67 1.03 -4.46
C LEU A 124 3.84 0.42 -3.32
N PRO A 125 4.42 -0.47 -2.49
CA PRO A 125 3.73 -0.99 -1.30
C PRO A 125 3.26 0.11 -0.34
N SER A 126 4.02 1.20 -0.24
CA SER A 126 3.68 2.37 0.58
C SER A 126 2.48 3.17 0.06
N ALA A 127 2.03 2.95 -1.18
CA ALA A 127 0.95 3.71 -1.81
C ALA A 127 -0.33 3.73 -0.97
N ALA A 128 -0.68 2.61 -0.33
CA ALA A 128 -1.87 2.52 0.51
C ALA A 128 -1.80 3.50 1.69
N ALA A 129 -0.67 3.50 2.42
CA ALA A 129 -0.46 4.38 3.56
C ALA A 129 -0.41 5.86 3.12
N SER A 130 0.28 6.14 2.00
CA SER A 130 0.36 7.49 1.44
C SER A 130 -1.02 8.02 1.04
N GLN A 131 -1.84 7.22 0.38
CA GLN A 131 -3.18 7.63 -0.04
C GLN A 131 -4.13 7.82 1.14
N VAL A 132 -4.01 6.98 2.19
CA VAL A 132 -4.72 7.19 3.47
C VAL A 132 -4.33 8.52 4.10
N SER A 133 -3.03 8.85 4.14
CA SER A 133 -2.55 10.14 4.65
C SER A 133 -3.07 11.33 3.87
N VAL A 134 -2.98 11.30 2.53
CA VAL A 134 -3.48 12.38 1.67
C VAL A 134 -4.99 12.54 1.82
N SER A 135 -5.74 11.44 1.86
CA SER A 135 -7.21 11.46 1.93
C SER A 135 -7.76 12.00 3.25
N LEU A 136 -7.06 11.76 4.36
CA LEU A 136 -7.51 12.14 5.70
C LEU A 136 -6.69 13.29 6.32
N GLY A 137 -5.72 13.86 5.59
CA GLY A 137 -4.87 14.94 6.08
C GLY A 137 -3.92 14.54 7.21
N LEU A 138 -3.50 13.27 7.28
CA LEU A 138 -2.60 12.77 8.32
C LEU A 138 -1.18 13.28 8.09
N ARG A 139 -0.55 13.86 9.12
CA ARG A 139 0.83 14.39 9.07
C ARG A 139 1.76 13.82 10.13
N GLY A 140 1.27 12.91 10.97
CA GLY A 140 2.07 12.14 11.91
C GLY A 140 2.80 10.96 11.23
N PRO A 141 3.18 9.92 11.99
CA PRO A 141 3.86 8.75 11.45
C PRO A 141 2.97 8.00 10.45
N VAL A 142 3.39 7.93 9.18
CA VAL A 142 2.66 7.24 8.12
C VAL A 142 3.60 6.34 7.34
N PHE A 143 3.34 5.03 7.32
CA PHE A 143 4.11 4.08 6.53
C PHE A 143 3.35 2.76 6.32
N ALA A 144 3.81 1.97 5.35
CA ALA A 144 3.29 0.63 5.12
C ALA A 144 4.17 -0.43 5.78
N ILE A 145 3.56 -1.56 6.15
CA ILE A 145 4.25 -2.71 6.71
C ILE A 145 3.97 -3.93 5.83
N ALA A 146 5.04 -4.64 5.46
CA ALA A 146 4.97 -5.85 4.67
C ALA A 146 5.63 -7.03 5.40
N SER A 147 4.78 -7.96 5.86
CA SER A 147 5.15 -9.24 6.47
C SER A 147 4.20 -10.35 5.99
N ALA A 148 3.89 -10.33 4.70
CA ALA A 148 2.96 -11.26 4.04
C ALA A 148 1.57 -11.28 4.73
N CYS A 149 1.04 -12.47 5.04
CA CYS A 149 -0.28 -12.61 5.66
C CYS A 149 -0.37 -11.97 7.06
N ALA A 150 0.76 -11.68 7.71
CA ALA A 150 0.80 -11.04 9.03
C ALA A 150 0.85 -9.50 8.96
N SER A 151 0.89 -8.90 7.76
CA SER A 151 1.10 -7.45 7.58
C SER A 151 0.14 -6.59 8.40
N ALA A 152 -1.15 -6.91 8.39
CA ALA A 152 -2.16 -6.15 9.14
C ALA A 152 -1.96 -6.24 10.67
N ASN A 153 -1.55 -7.41 11.18
CA ASN A 153 -1.27 -7.60 12.60
C ASN A 153 -0.03 -6.80 13.02
N HIS A 154 1.01 -6.82 12.20
CA HIS A 154 2.21 -6.02 12.47
C HIS A 154 1.94 -4.52 12.36
N ALA A 155 1.06 -4.09 11.45
CA ALA A 155 0.58 -2.71 11.38
C ALA A 155 -0.12 -2.30 12.69
N ILE A 156 -1.02 -3.14 13.20
CA ILE A 156 -1.70 -2.88 14.49
C ILE A 156 -0.70 -2.78 15.65
N ALA A 157 0.26 -3.71 15.73
CA ALA A 157 1.29 -3.67 16.76
C ALA A 157 2.13 -2.39 16.68
N SER A 158 2.57 -2.02 15.46
CA SER A 158 3.35 -0.80 15.23
C SER A 158 2.57 0.47 15.58
N ALA A 159 1.27 0.54 15.29
CA ALA A 159 0.43 1.67 15.69
C ALA A 159 0.34 1.81 17.21
N ALA A 160 0.16 0.70 17.93
CA ALA A 160 0.17 0.71 19.38
C ALA A 160 1.51 1.22 19.92
N ASP A 161 2.63 0.84 19.30
CA ASP A 161 3.96 1.34 19.68
C ASP A 161 4.14 2.83 19.39
N GLN A 162 3.66 3.34 18.25
CA GLN A 162 3.70 4.79 17.97
C GLN A 162 2.94 5.60 19.03
N ILE A 163 1.80 5.10 19.51
CA ILE A 163 1.02 5.75 20.58
C ILE A 163 1.75 5.64 21.92
N LYS A 164 2.20 4.44 22.30
CA LYS A 164 2.91 4.20 23.57
C LYS A 164 4.19 5.02 23.70
N LEU A 165 4.91 5.22 22.58
CA LEU A 165 6.12 6.05 22.52
C LEU A 165 5.82 7.55 22.43
N GLY A 166 4.56 7.96 22.52
CA GLY A 166 4.15 9.36 22.47
C GLY A 166 4.37 10.03 21.11
N ARG A 167 4.54 9.26 20.02
CA ARG A 167 4.80 9.78 18.66
C ARG A 167 3.51 10.21 17.96
N ALA A 168 2.37 9.63 18.34
CA ALA A 168 1.05 9.99 17.85
C ALA A 168 0.00 9.85 18.97
N ASP A 169 -1.09 10.61 18.88
CA ASP A 169 -2.23 10.47 19.79
C ASP A 169 -3.34 9.61 19.18
N VAL A 170 -3.38 9.57 17.85
CA VAL A 170 -4.32 8.78 17.06
C VAL A 170 -3.55 8.04 15.96
N MET A 171 -3.80 6.73 15.84
CA MET A 171 -3.24 5.92 14.76
C MET A 171 -4.34 5.11 14.08
N LEU A 172 -4.38 5.16 12.75
CA LEU A 172 -5.10 4.19 11.94
C LEU A 172 -4.21 2.97 11.68
N ALA A 173 -4.77 1.77 11.80
CA ALA A 173 -4.03 0.54 11.57
C ALA A 173 -4.89 -0.60 11.01
N GLY A 174 -4.29 -1.45 10.19
CA GLY A 174 -4.87 -2.69 9.69
C GLY A 174 -4.22 -3.05 8.35
N GLY A 175 -4.97 -3.50 7.33
CA GLY A 175 -4.39 -3.73 6.00
C GLY A 175 -5.33 -3.64 4.81
N ALA A 176 -4.76 -3.70 3.61
CA ALA A 176 -5.49 -3.72 2.34
C ALA A 176 -4.73 -4.50 1.26
N GLU A 177 -5.43 -5.30 0.47
CA GLU A 177 -4.83 -6.09 -0.60
C GLU A 177 -5.83 -6.31 -1.75
N ALA A 178 -5.32 -6.31 -2.99
CA ALA A 178 -6.11 -6.54 -4.19
C ALA A 178 -5.38 -7.46 -5.17
N PRO A 179 -5.18 -8.75 -4.82
CA PRO A 179 -4.27 -9.64 -5.53
C PRO A 179 -4.96 -10.38 -6.69
N LEU A 180 -6.24 -10.11 -6.96
CA LEU A 180 -7.04 -10.80 -7.98
C LEU A 180 -6.72 -10.30 -9.40
N VAL A 181 -5.46 -10.40 -9.78
CA VAL A 181 -4.95 -10.10 -11.12
C VAL A 181 -4.27 -11.33 -11.73
N CYS A 182 -4.08 -11.34 -13.05
CA CYS A 182 -3.63 -12.55 -13.76
C CYS A 182 -2.29 -13.05 -13.26
N LEU A 183 -1.28 -12.18 -13.16
CA LEU A 183 0.06 -12.58 -12.74
C LEU A 183 0.05 -13.26 -11.37
N GLN A 184 -0.65 -12.66 -10.41
CA GLN A 184 -0.70 -13.17 -9.05
C GLN A 184 -1.46 -14.49 -8.97
N MET A 185 -2.64 -14.56 -9.59
CA MET A 185 -3.42 -15.78 -9.56
C MET A 185 -2.72 -16.94 -10.28
N LYS A 186 -1.99 -16.68 -11.38
CA LYS A 186 -1.13 -17.67 -12.05
C LYS A 186 0.03 -18.14 -11.18
N ALA A 187 0.64 -17.24 -10.40
CA ALA A 187 1.67 -17.63 -9.43
C ALA A 187 1.10 -18.56 -8.35
N TRP A 188 -0.10 -18.28 -7.83
CA TRP A 188 -0.79 -19.15 -6.86
C TRP A 188 -1.21 -20.50 -7.47
N GLU A 189 -1.66 -20.52 -8.72
CA GLU A 189 -1.95 -21.75 -9.48
C GLU A 189 -0.67 -22.60 -9.62
N ALA A 190 0.46 -21.99 -9.98
CA ALA A 190 1.74 -22.69 -10.13
C ALA A 190 2.22 -23.33 -8.81
N MET A 191 1.93 -22.71 -7.67
CA MET A 191 2.20 -23.28 -6.34
C MET A 191 1.26 -24.44 -5.97
N ARG A 192 0.21 -24.71 -6.76
CA ARG A 192 -0.83 -25.71 -6.47
C ARG A 192 -1.50 -25.50 -5.11
N ALA A 193 -1.59 -24.24 -4.69
CA ALA A 193 -2.11 -23.87 -3.37
C ALA A 193 -3.61 -23.52 -3.41
N LEU A 194 -4.18 -23.29 -4.59
CA LEU A 194 -5.57 -22.84 -4.75
C LEU A 194 -6.57 -23.99 -4.59
N ALA A 195 -7.63 -23.77 -3.79
CA ALA A 195 -8.76 -24.67 -3.74
C ALA A 195 -9.61 -24.55 -5.03
N PRO A 196 -10.14 -25.66 -5.57
CA PRO A 196 -10.92 -25.63 -6.80
C PRO A 196 -12.35 -25.08 -6.60
N ASP A 197 -12.90 -25.19 -5.39
CA ASP A 197 -14.33 -24.98 -5.14
C ASP A 197 -14.66 -24.09 -3.92
N THR A 198 -14.01 -24.30 -2.78
CA THR A 198 -14.31 -23.55 -1.54
C THR A 198 -13.20 -23.60 -0.50
N CYS A 199 -13.32 -22.74 0.52
CA CYS A 199 -12.49 -22.74 1.71
C CYS A 199 -13.16 -23.56 2.81
N ARG A 200 -12.47 -24.60 3.31
CA ARG A 200 -12.95 -25.47 4.40
C ARG A 200 -11.85 -25.72 5.44
N PRO A 201 -11.58 -24.73 6.32
CA PRO A 201 -10.53 -24.85 7.33
C PRO A 201 -10.86 -26.02 8.28
N PHE A 202 -9.82 -26.74 8.71
CA PHE A 202 -9.92 -27.88 9.64
C PHE A 202 -10.79 -29.07 9.17
N SER A 203 -11.14 -29.13 7.89
CA SER A 203 -11.87 -30.24 7.27
C SER A 203 -11.05 -30.89 6.14
N ASP A 204 -11.70 -31.55 5.18
CA ASP A 204 -11.13 -32.07 3.92
C ASP A 204 -10.67 -30.92 2.99
N ARG A 205 -9.65 -30.19 3.43
CA ARG A 205 -9.13 -28.98 2.77
C ARG A 205 -8.39 -29.34 1.48
N LYS A 206 -8.68 -28.58 0.42
CA LYS A 206 -8.09 -28.77 -0.92
C LYS A 206 -7.20 -27.61 -1.38
N GLY A 207 -6.99 -26.62 -0.52
CA GLY A 207 -6.21 -25.41 -0.81
C GLY A 207 -6.80 -24.17 -0.14
N VAL A 208 -6.27 -23.00 -0.51
CA VAL A 208 -6.76 -21.68 -0.08
C VAL A 208 -7.62 -21.04 -1.17
N VAL A 209 -8.57 -20.20 -0.76
CA VAL A 209 -9.30 -19.31 -1.68
C VAL A 209 -8.77 -17.91 -1.50
N ILE A 210 -8.32 -17.28 -2.59
CA ILE A 210 -7.76 -15.93 -2.56
C ILE A 210 -8.87 -14.90 -2.65
N GLY A 211 -8.70 -13.83 -1.90
CA GLY A 211 -9.63 -12.72 -1.82
C GLY A 211 -8.92 -11.38 -1.87
N GLU A 212 -9.72 -10.34 -2.07
CA GLU A 212 -9.30 -8.95 -1.92
C GLU A 212 -10.14 -8.24 -0.86
N GLY A 213 -9.61 -7.16 -0.31
CA GLY A 213 -10.32 -6.36 0.67
C GLY A 213 -9.41 -5.45 1.47
N ALA A 214 -10.03 -4.71 2.37
CA ALA A 214 -9.34 -3.87 3.34
C ALA A 214 -10.10 -3.85 4.66
N GLY A 215 -9.37 -3.61 5.75
CA GLY A 215 -9.94 -3.42 7.08
C GLY A 215 -9.01 -2.54 7.90
N MET A 216 -9.57 -1.47 8.48
CA MET A 216 -8.87 -0.48 9.30
C MET A 216 -9.54 -0.34 10.65
N ALA A 217 -8.74 -0.08 11.68
CA ALA A 217 -9.17 0.27 13.02
C ALA A 217 -8.49 1.58 13.46
N CYS A 218 -9.19 2.36 14.28
CA CYS A 218 -8.65 3.58 14.87
C CYS A 218 -8.26 3.34 16.33
N TRP A 219 -7.04 3.74 16.68
CA TRP A 219 -6.49 3.66 18.03
C TRP A 219 -6.27 5.08 18.55
N LYS A 220 -6.66 5.32 19.80
CA LYS A 220 -6.47 6.62 20.47
C LYS A 220 -5.83 6.40 21.83
N ALA A 221 -4.91 7.28 22.20
CA ALA A 221 -4.38 7.31 23.56
C ALA A 221 -5.50 7.54 24.59
N MET A 222 -5.68 6.60 25.53
CA MET A 222 -6.49 6.81 26.74
C MET A 222 -5.71 7.71 27.69
N SER A 223 -5.78 9.03 27.50
CA SER A 223 -5.17 10.05 28.38
C SER A 223 -3.72 9.76 28.82
N MET A 224 -2.74 10.28 28.07
CA MET A 224 -1.40 10.49 28.64
C MET A 224 -1.32 11.90 29.27
N PRO A 225 -0.52 12.10 30.34
CA PRO A 225 -0.11 13.45 30.74
C PRO A 225 0.55 14.14 29.54
N PRO A 226 0.53 15.48 29.45
CA PRO A 226 1.13 16.18 28.33
C PRO A 226 2.58 15.71 28.18
N CYS A 227 2.84 14.93 27.13
CA CYS A 227 4.19 14.62 26.73
C CYS A 227 4.80 15.98 26.41
N ALA A 228 5.73 16.43 27.26
CA ALA A 228 6.43 17.67 27.06
C ALA A 228 7.05 17.61 25.66
N VAL A 229 6.42 18.30 24.72
CA VAL A 229 7.14 18.81 23.56
C VAL A 229 8.29 19.61 24.19
N PRO A 230 9.56 19.37 23.84
CA PRO A 230 10.62 20.27 24.25
C PRO A 230 10.26 21.65 23.70
N GLN A 231 9.62 22.48 24.53
CA GLN A 231 9.53 23.90 24.28
C GLN A 231 10.97 24.39 24.33
N SER A 232 11.41 25.01 23.23
CA SER A 232 12.78 25.43 22.95
C SER A 232 13.77 24.33 22.54
N LEU A 233 13.71 23.95 21.26
CA LEU A 233 14.96 23.98 20.49
C LEU A 233 15.05 25.40 19.90
N PRO A 234 16.03 26.22 20.32
CA PRO A 234 16.21 27.53 19.71
C PRO A 234 16.43 27.36 18.21
N ARG A 235 15.74 28.18 17.41
CA ARG A 235 15.85 28.26 15.93
C ARG A 235 17.28 28.50 15.40
N SER A 236 18.29 28.64 16.28
CA SER A 236 19.67 28.95 15.94
C SER A 236 20.61 27.74 15.81
N GLN A 237 20.15 26.50 15.99
CA GLN A 237 20.97 25.30 15.75
C GLN A 237 20.45 24.36 14.65
N ALA A 238 19.73 24.90 13.66
CA ALA A 238 19.74 24.31 12.33
C ALA A 238 21.09 24.63 11.68
N SER A 239 22.17 24.01 12.16
CA SER A 239 23.43 24.01 11.42
C SER A 239 23.21 23.17 10.17
N ALA A 240 23.06 23.87 9.03
CA ALA A 240 23.23 23.29 7.72
C ALA A 240 24.48 22.41 7.74
N PHE A 241 24.35 21.15 7.34
CA PHE A 241 25.50 20.38 6.89
C PHE A 241 26.14 21.21 5.75
N PRO A 242 27.37 21.73 5.90
CA PRO A 242 28.02 22.36 4.78
C PRO A 242 28.36 21.27 3.77
N ALA A 243 27.71 21.30 2.62
CA ALA A 243 28.22 20.66 1.43
C ALA A 243 29.63 21.20 1.19
N THR A 244 30.64 20.34 1.28
CA THR A 244 32.02 20.69 0.96
C THR A 244 32.13 20.98 -0.55
N PRO A 245 32.56 22.18 -0.98
CA PRO A 245 32.94 22.41 -2.36
C PRO A 245 34.45 22.16 -2.49
N SER A 246 34.87 21.02 -3.03
CA SER A 246 36.27 20.82 -3.40
C SER A 246 36.46 21.20 -4.88
N THR A 247 36.60 22.51 -5.14
CA THR A 247 37.31 22.99 -6.32
C THR A 247 38.81 22.99 -6.01
N SER A 248 39.57 22.08 -6.59
CA SER A 248 41.02 22.25 -6.76
C SER A 248 41.33 22.48 -8.24
N SER A 249 41.15 23.73 -8.68
CA SER A 249 41.79 24.22 -9.89
C SER A 249 43.27 24.51 -9.59
N ARG A 250 44.17 23.57 -9.88
CA ARG A 250 45.58 23.90 -10.10
C ARG A 250 45.85 23.87 -11.60
N ARG A 251 46.14 25.05 -12.15
CA ARG A 251 46.84 25.21 -13.42
C ARG A 251 48.21 24.54 -13.26
N LEU A 252 48.48 23.54 -14.09
CA LEU A 252 49.83 23.17 -14.48
C LEU A 252 49.94 23.34 -15.99
N SER A 253 51.03 23.98 -16.36
CA SER A 253 51.35 24.54 -17.67
C SER A 253 51.61 23.50 -18.76
N ARG A 254 51.39 23.96 -20.00
CA ARG A 254 51.72 23.38 -21.31
C ARG A 254 52.94 22.43 -21.34
N GLY A 255 52.76 21.29 -22.01
CA GLY A 255 53.87 20.46 -22.51
C GLY A 255 53.43 19.21 -23.27
N ARG A 256 53.37 19.31 -24.61
CA ARG A 256 53.48 18.26 -25.67
C ARG A 256 52.68 16.92 -25.55
N ARG A 257 51.89 16.64 -26.60
CA ARG A 257 51.45 15.29 -27.03
C ARG A 257 52.65 14.45 -27.53
N PRO A 258 52.53 13.11 -27.60
CA PRO A 258 52.09 12.48 -28.85
C PRO A 258 51.10 11.29 -28.69
N ARG A 259 50.67 10.80 -29.86
CA ARG A 259 49.60 9.86 -30.21
C ARG A 259 49.83 8.40 -29.80
N SER A 260 48.74 7.66 -29.55
CA SER A 260 48.39 6.31 -30.07
C SER A 260 47.13 5.84 -29.31
N ALA A 261 45.95 5.70 -29.91
CA ALA A 261 45.49 4.63 -30.80
C ALA A 261 45.65 3.23 -30.16
N LEU A 262 44.60 2.75 -29.48
CA LEU A 262 44.36 1.31 -29.32
C LEU A 262 42.87 1.03 -29.46
N ALA A 263 42.53 0.42 -30.59
CA ALA A 263 41.23 -0.15 -30.90
C ALA A 263 41.03 -1.45 -30.09
N LEU A 264 39.80 -1.70 -29.65
CA LEU A 264 39.38 -3.01 -29.15
C LEU A 264 39.02 -3.92 -30.34
N PRO A 265 39.45 -5.20 -30.34
CA PRO A 265 39.08 -6.15 -31.37
C PRO A 265 37.77 -6.88 -31.02
N THR A 266 36.83 -6.94 -31.96
CA THR A 266 35.99 -8.12 -32.22
C THR A 266 36.80 -9.07 -33.12
N PRO A 267 36.76 -10.42 -32.98
CA PRO A 267 35.62 -11.25 -33.45
C PRO A 267 35.44 -12.56 -32.63
N GLY A 268 34.43 -13.40 -32.83
CA GLY A 268 33.39 -13.49 -33.86
C GLY A 268 32.31 -14.51 -33.50
#